data_AF-A0A1Y5DQC3-F1
#
_entry.id   AF-A0A1Y5DQC3-F1
#
_cell.length_a   1.000
_cell.length_b   1.000
_cell.length_c   1.000
_cell.angle_alpha   90.00
_cell.angle_beta   90.00
_cell.angle_gamma   90.00
#
_symmetry.space_group_name_H-M   'P 1'
#
loop_
_entity.id
_entity.type
_entity.pdbx_description
1 polymer ?
#
loop_
_entity_poly.entity_id
_entity_poly.type
_entity_poly.pdbx_seq_one_letter_code
_entity_poly.pdbx_strand_id
1 'polypeptide(L)'
;MEEIKQGNLFGILAILLWSTLGALTVLTGDIPPFQLVSLSFFIASFLGLFMLKKQKHSIKKLFKVPLSSWIIGILGLFGYHFFYFFALKSAPAVEANLINYLWPLLIVLFSAFLPNEKLKWFHIVGSLFGLLGAFLLVSKNGSLEFKSEYLSGYMYAVIAALIWSSYSVISRKLSHIPTYSVTGFCIATAILAFICHLLFETTVIPDFTQIISIIVLGLGPVGGAFYVWDYGMKNGDIKVLGSLAYFTPLLSTFILIVFSLAVMNQTIAMACFLIILGSLISSKESIQKMLARRKAK
;
A
#
# COMPACT_ATOMS: atom_id res chain seq x y z
N MET A 1 -5.35 0.12 -23.93
CA MET A 1 -6.18 -0.99 -23.40
C MET A 1 -5.33 -2.20 -23.00
N GLU A 2 -4.29 -2.51 -23.78
CA GLU A 2 -3.15 -3.34 -23.35
C GLU A 2 -2.40 -2.70 -22.18
N GLU A 3 -2.20 -1.37 -22.23
CA GLU A 3 -1.66 -0.56 -21.11
C GLU A 3 -2.47 -0.68 -19.82
N ILE A 4 -3.80 -0.78 -19.88
CA ILE A 4 -4.65 -0.95 -18.68
C ILE A 4 -4.43 -2.32 -18.04
N LYS A 5 -4.31 -3.37 -18.86
CA LYS A 5 -4.00 -4.71 -18.35
C LYS A 5 -2.62 -4.74 -17.70
N GLN A 6 -1.63 -4.11 -18.33
CA GLN A 6 -0.29 -3.99 -17.80
C GLN A 6 -0.28 -3.20 -16.49
N GLY A 7 -0.96 -2.05 -16.43
CA GLY A 7 -1.14 -1.28 -15.20
C GLY A 7 -1.78 -2.09 -14.07
N ASN A 8 -2.84 -2.84 -14.37
CA ASN A 8 -3.47 -3.72 -13.39
C ASN A 8 -2.51 -4.81 -12.88
N LEU A 9 -1.71 -5.40 -13.76
CA LEU A 9 -0.71 -6.41 -13.36
C LEU A 9 0.32 -5.83 -12.38
N PHE A 10 0.85 -4.64 -12.64
CA PHE A 10 1.79 -3.97 -11.73
C PHE A 10 1.15 -3.56 -10.40
N GLY A 11 -0.11 -3.10 -10.42
CA GLY A 11 -0.86 -2.82 -9.19
C GLY A 11 -1.11 -4.09 -8.35
N ILE A 12 -1.46 -5.20 -9.00
CA ILE A 12 -1.60 -6.51 -8.33
C ILE A 12 -0.25 -6.99 -7.79
N LEU A 13 0.84 -6.79 -8.53
CA LEU A 13 2.19 -7.10 -8.03
C LEU A 13 2.51 -6.31 -6.76
N ALA A 14 2.11 -5.05 -6.65
CA ALA A 14 2.27 -4.28 -5.41
C ALA A 14 1.50 -4.92 -4.24
N ILE A 15 0.25 -5.34 -4.48
CA ILE A 15 -0.59 -6.02 -3.48
C ILE A 15 0.04 -7.34 -3.02
N LEU A 16 0.60 -8.11 -3.96
CA LEU A 16 1.34 -9.34 -3.65
C LEU A 16 2.57 -9.03 -2.79
N LEU A 17 3.35 -8.01 -3.15
CA LEU A 17 4.50 -7.59 -2.35
C LEU A 17 4.05 -7.21 -0.93
N TRP A 18 3.05 -6.34 -0.77
CA TRP A 18 2.54 -5.94 0.55
C TRP A 18 1.98 -7.09 1.39
N SER A 19 1.47 -8.16 0.76
CA SER A 19 1.02 -9.34 1.51
C SER A 19 2.16 -10.05 2.25
N THR A 20 3.41 -9.87 1.81
CA THR A 20 4.62 -10.41 2.48
C THR A 20 5.16 -9.50 3.59
N LEU A 21 4.67 -8.26 3.69
CA LEU A 21 5.19 -7.25 4.61
C LEU A 21 5.17 -7.75 6.06
N GLY A 22 4.04 -8.30 6.51
CA GLY A 22 3.89 -8.77 7.89
C GLY A 22 4.91 -9.83 8.27
N ALA A 23 5.11 -10.85 7.42
CA ALA A 23 6.08 -11.91 7.67
C ALA A 23 7.53 -11.40 7.70
N LEU A 24 7.88 -10.49 6.79
CA LEU A 24 9.23 -9.91 6.73
C LEU A 24 9.51 -8.92 7.87
N THR A 25 8.51 -8.16 8.32
CA THR A 25 8.64 -7.24 9.46
C THR A 25 8.83 -7.99 10.78
N VAL A 26 8.30 -9.21 10.94
CA VAL A 26 8.62 -10.03 12.12
C VAL A 26 10.13 -10.32 12.20
N LEU A 27 10.77 -10.55 11.06
CA LEU A 27 12.21 -10.82 11.00
C LEU A 27 13.09 -9.59 11.26
N THR A 28 12.51 -8.37 11.27
CA THR A 28 13.25 -7.16 11.64
C THR A 28 13.36 -6.97 13.15
N GLY A 29 12.66 -7.76 13.97
CA GLY A 29 12.76 -7.71 15.43
C GLY A 29 12.55 -6.31 15.99
N ASP A 30 13.47 -5.85 16.84
CA ASP A 30 13.38 -4.57 17.56
C ASP A 30 13.85 -3.36 16.76
N ILE A 31 14.09 -3.49 15.45
CA ILE A 31 14.47 -2.34 14.61
C ILE A 31 13.36 -1.28 14.68
N PRO A 32 13.69 -0.04 15.10
CA PRO A 32 12.71 1.02 15.19
C PRO A 32 12.06 1.34 13.84
N PRO A 33 10.77 1.72 13.82
CA PRO A 33 10.01 1.88 12.57
C PRO A 33 10.53 3.00 11.65
N PHE A 34 10.96 4.16 12.15
CA PHE A 34 11.56 5.18 11.29
C PHE A 34 12.95 4.75 10.79
N GLN A 35 13.73 4.03 11.59
CA GLN A 35 14.96 3.39 11.13
C GLN A 35 14.70 2.42 9.97
N LEU A 36 13.70 1.54 10.12
CA LEU A 36 13.33 0.54 9.13
C LEU A 36 12.87 1.19 7.82
N VAL A 37 12.01 2.22 7.90
CA VAL A 37 11.57 2.99 6.73
C VAL A 37 12.74 3.69 6.08
N SER A 38 13.61 4.34 6.85
CA SER A 38 14.78 5.03 6.30
C SER A 38 15.66 4.07 5.49
N LEU A 39 16.06 2.94 6.09
CA LEU A 39 16.92 1.96 5.44
C LEU A 39 16.24 1.32 4.23
N SER A 40 14.96 0.94 4.35
CA SER A 40 14.22 0.30 3.27
C SER A 40 14.02 1.24 2.07
N PHE A 41 13.65 2.51 2.29
CA PHE A 41 13.51 3.50 1.23
C PHE A 41 14.87 3.92 0.63
N PHE A 42 15.93 3.88 1.42
CA PHE A 42 17.30 4.07 0.91
C PHE A 42 17.66 2.95 -0.08
N ILE A 43 17.40 1.68 0.27
CA ILE A 43 17.57 0.53 -0.64
C ILE A 43 16.69 0.67 -1.89
N ALA A 44 15.43 1.06 -1.72
CA ALA A 44 14.49 1.31 -2.81
C ALA A 44 14.97 2.40 -3.79
N SER A 45 15.74 3.37 -3.28
CA SER A 45 16.30 4.44 -4.10
C SER A 45 17.35 3.90 -5.07
N PHE A 46 18.14 2.90 -4.69
CA PHE A 46 19.07 2.24 -5.62
C PHE A 46 18.35 1.52 -6.76
N LEU A 47 17.21 0.90 -6.49
CA LEU A 47 16.38 0.29 -7.54
C LEU A 47 15.94 1.34 -8.57
N GLY A 48 15.46 2.49 -8.10
CA GLY A 48 15.06 3.60 -8.96
C GLY A 48 16.21 4.23 -9.75
N LEU A 49 17.39 4.38 -9.12
CA LEU A 49 18.61 4.84 -9.79
C LEU A 49 19.10 3.85 -10.85
N PHE A 50 19.00 2.54 -10.57
CA PHE A 50 19.30 1.50 -11.55
C PHE A 50 18.35 1.56 -12.75
N MET A 51 17.05 1.74 -12.51
CA MET A 51 16.05 1.92 -13.57
C MET A 51 16.33 3.17 -14.43
N LEU A 52 16.67 4.29 -13.81
CA LEU A 52 17.10 5.51 -14.52
C LEU A 52 18.30 5.25 -15.44
N LYS A 53 19.32 4.56 -14.92
CA LYS A 53 20.52 4.21 -15.69
C LYS A 53 20.16 3.30 -16.88
N LYS A 54 19.32 2.27 -16.66
CA LYS A 54 18.87 1.35 -17.71
C LYS A 54 18.05 2.05 -18.81
N GLN A 55 17.25 3.06 -18.43
CA GLN A 55 16.48 3.90 -19.34
C GLN A 55 17.31 5.05 -19.97
N LYS A 56 18.63 5.08 -19.74
CA LYS A 56 19.54 6.13 -20.22
C LYS A 56 19.10 7.54 -19.82
N HIS A 57 18.50 7.67 -18.64
CA HIS A 57 18.11 8.94 -18.06
C HIS A 57 19.14 9.42 -17.03
N SER A 58 19.47 10.71 -17.08
CA SER A 58 20.33 11.34 -16.08
C SER A 58 19.57 11.56 -14.76
N ILE A 59 20.27 11.43 -13.63
CA ILE A 59 19.74 11.77 -12.30
C ILE A 59 19.24 13.23 -12.23
N LYS A 60 19.80 14.11 -13.07
CA LYS A 60 19.35 15.51 -13.21
C LYS A 60 17.86 15.63 -13.57
N LYS A 61 17.25 14.60 -14.18
CA LYS A 61 15.82 14.58 -14.48
C LYS A 61 14.95 14.56 -13.21
N LEU A 62 15.44 14.00 -12.09
CA LEU A 62 14.69 14.01 -10.82
C LEU A 62 14.46 15.44 -10.31
N PHE A 63 15.44 16.32 -10.50
CA PHE A 63 15.33 17.74 -10.12
C PHE A 63 14.45 18.55 -11.08
N LYS A 64 14.09 18.01 -12.25
CA LYS A 64 13.16 18.64 -13.20
C LYS A 64 11.69 18.28 -12.94
N VAL A 65 11.44 17.39 -11.97
CA VAL A 65 10.07 17.04 -11.56
C VAL A 65 9.43 18.26 -10.91
N PRO A 66 8.19 18.64 -11.28
CA PRO A 66 7.52 19.81 -10.71
C PRO A 66 7.42 19.73 -9.19
N LEU A 67 7.52 20.88 -8.52
CA LEU A 67 7.45 20.97 -7.06
C LEU A 67 6.15 20.36 -6.49
N SER A 68 5.02 20.53 -7.19
CA SER A 68 3.75 19.92 -6.80
C SER A 68 3.82 18.40 -6.71
N SER A 69 4.52 17.75 -7.65
CA SER A 69 4.71 16.30 -7.65
C SER A 69 5.64 15.86 -6.52
N TRP A 70 6.65 16.65 -6.19
CA TRP A 70 7.50 16.44 -5.02
C TRP A 70 6.71 16.50 -3.71
N ILE A 71 5.88 17.53 -3.52
CA ILE A 71 5.04 17.66 -2.32
C ILE A 71 4.08 16.47 -2.21
N ILE A 72 3.39 16.13 -3.30
CA ILE A 72 2.45 14.99 -3.33
C ILE A 72 3.17 13.68 -3.03
N GLY A 73 4.34 13.45 -3.65
CA GLY A 73 5.14 12.24 -3.46
C GLY A 73 5.68 12.11 -2.04
N ILE A 74 6.25 13.18 -1.48
CA ILE A 74 6.79 13.17 -0.12
C ILE A 74 5.66 13.02 0.91
N LEU A 75 4.57 13.78 0.78
CA LEU A 75 3.43 13.61 1.69
C LEU A 75 2.83 12.21 1.59
N GLY A 76 2.70 11.68 0.37
CA GLY A 76 2.18 10.33 0.14
C GLY A 76 3.03 9.22 0.74
N LEU A 77 4.35 9.29 0.57
CA LEU A 77 5.27 8.25 1.06
C LEU A 77 5.66 8.50 2.52
N PHE A 78 6.32 9.61 2.82
CA PHE A 78 6.76 9.92 4.19
C PHE A 78 5.58 10.24 5.12
N GLY A 79 4.67 11.11 4.69
CA GLY A 79 3.54 11.54 5.52
C GLY A 79 2.64 10.37 5.96
N TYR A 80 2.36 9.43 5.06
CA TYR A 80 1.66 8.19 5.40
C TYR A 80 2.37 7.42 6.51
N HIS A 81 3.66 7.09 6.33
CA HIS A 81 4.41 6.30 7.30
C HIS A 81 4.53 7.03 8.64
N PHE A 82 4.74 8.35 8.61
CA PHE A 82 4.81 9.18 9.81
C PHE A 82 3.53 9.06 10.66
N PHE A 83 2.36 9.37 10.09
CA PHE A 83 1.11 9.28 10.84
C PHE A 83 0.75 7.85 11.22
N TYR A 84 1.02 6.88 10.36
CA TYR A 84 0.75 5.49 10.67
C TYR A 84 1.57 4.98 11.87
N PHE A 85 2.85 5.36 11.98
CA PHE A 85 3.66 4.98 13.12
C PHE A 85 3.26 5.68 14.41
N PHE A 86 2.85 6.95 14.34
CA PHE A 86 2.23 7.62 15.48
C PHE A 86 0.93 6.92 15.90
N ALA A 87 0.12 6.43 14.95
CA ALA A 87 -1.06 5.64 15.26
C ALA A 87 -0.70 4.36 16.04
N LEU A 88 0.32 3.63 15.60
CA LEU A 88 0.80 2.41 16.26
C LEU A 88 1.42 2.66 17.64
N LYS A 89 1.99 3.85 17.88
CA LYS A 89 2.49 4.25 19.20
C LYS A 89 1.39 4.74 20.15
N SER A 90 0.27 5.22 19.62
CA SER A 90 -0.80 5.87 20.39
C SER A 90 -2.10 5.06 20.50
N ALA A 91 -2.18 3.88 19.86
CA ALA A 91 -3.33 2.98 19.91
C ALA A 91 -2.90 1.51 19.74
N PRO A 92 -3.72 0.55 20.17
CA PRO A 92 -3.49 -0.87 19.89
C PRO A 92 -3.29 -1.13 18.39
N ALA A 93 -2.24 -1.87 18.04
CA ALA A 93 -1.84 -2.07 16.65
C ALA A 93 -2.95 -2.69 15.78
N VAL A 94 -3.75 -3.60 16.35
CA VAL A 94 -4.88 -4.24 15.66
C VAL A 94 -5.93 -3.20 15.23
N GLU A 95 -6.30 -2.30 16.13
CA GLU A 95 -7.30 -1.26 15.90
C GLU A 95 -6.78 -0.18 14.94
N ALA A 96 -5.54 0.27 15.13
CA ALA A 96 -4.89 1.23 14.25
C ALA A 96 -4.75 0.69 12.81
N ASN A 97 -4.36 -0.59 12.66
CA ASN A 97 -4.28 -1.24 11.35
C ASN A 97 -5.64 -1.35 10.68
N LEU A 98 -6.67 -1.70 11.46
CA LEU A 98 -8.03 -1.82 10.96
C LEU A 98 -8.59 -0.49 10.47
N ILE A 99 -8.39 0.59 11.23
CA ILE A 99 -8.74 1.94 10.79
C ILE A 99 -7.95 2.31 9.54
N ASN A 100 -6.65 1.98 9.49
CA ASN A 100 -5.83 2.26 8.32
C ASN A 100 -6.35 1.52 7.07
N TYR A 101 -6.91 0.30 7.21
CA TYR A 101 -7.57 -0.44 6.12
C TYR A 101 -8.82 0.23 5.52
N LEU A 102 -9.17 1.44 5.94
CA LEU A 102 -10.07 2.32 5.18
C LEU A 102 -9.46 2.78 3.85
N TRP A 103 -8.14 2.80 3.71
CA TRP A 103 -7.47 3.32 2.52
C TRP A 103 -7.92 2.71 1.18
N PRO A 104 -8.19 1.39 1.02
CA PRO A 104 -8.64 0.82 -0.24
C PRO A 104 -10.05 1.29 -0.62
N LEU A 105 -10.97 1.34 0.35
CA LEU A 105 -12.30 1.94 0.17
C LEU A 105 -12.19 3.42 -0.20
N LEU A 106 -11.33 4.17 0.48
CA LEU A 106 -11.10 5.59 0.18
C LEU A 106 -10.53 5.79 -1.23
N ILE A 107 -9.66 4.92 -1.73
CA ILE A 107 -9.21 4.97 -3.15
C ILE A 107 -10.40 4.83 -4.09
N VAL A 108 -11.30 3.86 -3.84
CA VAL A 108 -12.47 3.66 -4.68
C VAL A 108 -13.41 4.86 -4.62
N LEU A 109 -13.66 5.42 -3.44
CA LEU A 109 -14.49 6.62 -3.28
C LEU A 109 -13.85 7.85 -3.95
N PHE A 110 -12.56 8.09 -3.70
CA PHE A 110 -11.83 9.23 -4.24
C PHE A 110 -11.62 9.13 -5.75
N SER A 111 -11.67 7.92 -6.33
CA SER A 111 -11.64 7.76 -7.79
C SER A 111 -12.80 8.49 -8.48
N ALA A 112 -13.92 8.75 -7.80
CA ALA A 112 -15.02 9.56 -8.33
C ALA A 112 -14.64 11.02 -8.63
N PHE A 113 -13.56 11.53 -8.01
CA PHE A 113 -13.04 12.88 -8.25
C PHE A 113 -12.06 12.96 -9.43
N LEU A 114 -11.80 11.84 -10.11
CA LEU A 114 -10.94 11.82 -11.28
C LEU A 114 -11.73 12.15 -12.55
N PRO A 115 -11.14 12.95 -13.45
CA PRO A 115 -11.71 13.18 -14.77
C PRO A 115 -11.90 11.85 -15.49
N ASN A 116 -13.06 11.66 -16.12
CA ASN A 116 -13.44 10.48 -16.91
C ASN A 116 -13.71 9.19 -16.11
N GLU A 117 -13.61 9.21 -14.79
CA GLU A 117 -13.98 8.07 -13.96
C GLU A 117 -15.44 8.19 -13.51
N LYS A 118 -16.23 7.14 -13.78
CA LYS A 118 -17.60 7.03 -13.26
C LYS A 118 -17.64 5.97 -12.18
N LEU A 119 -17.88 6.38 -10.95
CA LEU A 119 -18.14 5.48 -9.84
C LEU A 119 -19.56 4.92 -9.97
N LYS A 120 -19.71 3.62 -9.71
CA LYS A 120 -21.00 2.93 -9.73
C LYS A 120 -21.19 2.19 -8.42
N TRP A 121 -22.44 1.96 -8.04
CA TRP A 121 -22.82 1.38 -6.74
C TRP A 121 -22.09 0.06 -6.42
N PHE A 122 -21.87 -0.80 -7.43
CA PHE A 122 -21.18 -2.07 -7.22
C PHE A 122 -19.68 -1.93 -6.88
N HIS A 123 -19.00 -0.85 -7.27
CA HIS A 123 -17.63 -0.60 -6.81
C HIS A 123 -17.59 -0.32 -5.31
N ILE A 124 -18.58 0.45 -4.82
CA ILE A 124 -18.73 0.79 -3.40
C ILE A 124 -19.08 -0.47 -2.61
N VAL A 125 -20.13 -1.20 -3.05
CA VAL A 125 -20.53 -2.46 -2.41
C VAL A 125 -19.38 -3.45 -2.38
N GLY A 126 -18.67 -3.64 -3.50
CA GLY A 126 -17.52 -4.53 -3.54
C GLY A 126 -16.41 -4.15 -2.56
N SER A 127 -16.13 -2.86 -2.42
CA SER A 127 -15.13 -2.35 -1.47
C SER A 127 -15.59 -2.49 -0.01
N LEU A 128 -16.88 -2.30 0.28
CA LEU A 128 -17.44 -2.53 1.61
C LEU A 128 -17.36 -4.01 2.02
N PHE A 129 -17.63 -4.93 1.10
CA PHE A 129 -17.43 -6.37 1.34
C PHE A 129 -15.96 -6.68 1.63
N GLY A 130 -15.03 -6.08 0.88
CA GLY A 130 -13.59 -6.19 1.14
C GLY A 130 -13.19 -5.66 2.52
N LEU A 131 -13.71 -4.50 2.92
CA LEU A 131 -13.48 -3.90 4.23
C LEU A 131 -14.01 -4.78 5.36
N LEU A 132 -15.23 -5.31 5.22
CA LEU A 132 -15.82 -6.24 6.19
C LEU A 132 -14.99 -7.52 6.33
N GLY A 133 -14.48 -8.07 5.22
CA GLY A 133 -13.59 -9.21 5.27
C GLY A 133 -12.24 -8.89 5.94
N ALA A 134 -11.62 -7.75 5.61
CA ALA A 134 -10.40 -7.30 6.28
C ALA A 134 -10.62 -7.08 7.79
N PHE A 135 -11.77 -6.54 8.17
CA PHE A 135 -12.21 -6.41 9.56
C PHE A 135 -12.24 -7.75 10.28
N LEU A 136 -12.84 -8.78 9.67
CA LEU A 136 -12.90 -10.12 10.27
C LEU A 136 -11.53 -10.77 10.40
N LEU A 137 -10.59 -10.52 9.47
CA LEU A 137 -9.22 -11.07 9.57
C LEU A 137 -8.40 -10.41 10.68
N VAL A 138 -8.57 -9.11 10.86
CA VAL A 138 -7.75 -8.33 11.79
C VAL A 138 -8.32 -8.39 13.21
N SER A 139 -9.64 -8.46 13.37
CA SER A 139 -10.28 -8.46 14.69
C SER A 139 -10.07 -9.80 15.41
N LYS A 140 -9.47 -9.77 16.60
CA LYS A 140 -9.30 -10.96 17.44
C LYS A 140 -10.68 -11.39 17.97
N ASN A 141 -11.15 -12.58 17.56
CA ASN A 141 -12.47 -13.13 17.92
C ASN A 141 -13.68 -12.23 17.59
N GLY A 142 -13.53 -11.25 16.68
CA GLY A 142 -14.61 -10.33 16.31
C GLY A 142 -14.94 -9.25 17.35
N SER A 143 -14.19 -9.16 18.46
CA SER A 143 -14.35 -8.09 19.45
C SER A 143 -13.33 -6.98 19.23
N LEU A 144 -13.80 -5.74 19.17
CA LEU A 144 -12.97 -4.54 19.23
C LEU A 144 -13.48 -3.68 20.37
N GLU A 145 -12.57 -3.25 21.23
CA GLU A 145 -12.86 -2.28 22.28
C GLU A 145 -12.22 -0.96 21.91
N PHE A 146 -12.92 -0.16 21.09
CA PHE A 146 -12.47 1.19 20.82
C PHE A 146 -12.63 2.04 22.09
N LYS A 147 -11.49 2.40 22.70
CA LYS A 147 -11.46 3.19 23.93
C LYS A 147 -11.13 4.64 23.61
N SER A 148 -11.80 5.56 24.29
CA SER A 148 -11.57 7.00 24.10
C SER A 148 -10.14 7.43 24.43
N GLU A 149 -9.44 6.67 25.28
CA GLU A 149 -8.03 6.92 25.62
C GLU A 149 -7.09 6.81 24.40
N TYR A 150 -7.46 6.05 23.37
CA TYR A 150 -6.69 5.85 22.15
C TYR A 150 -7.14 6.73 20.98
N LEU A 151 -8.00 7.73 21.23
CA LEU A 151 -8.59 8.58 20.19
C LEU A 151 -7.53 9.26 19.31
N SER A 152 -6.41 9.69 19.90
CA SER A 152 -5.29 10.28 19.14
C SER A 152 -4.68 9.30 18.14
N GLY A 153 -4.44 8.06 18.56
CA GLY A 153 -3.95 7.00 17.67
C GLY A 153 -4.93 6.66 16.55
N TYR A 154 -6.23 6.62 16.85
CA TYR A 154 -7.28 6.44 15.84
C TYR A 154 -7.30 7.58 14.83
N MET A 155 -7.17 8.84 15.28
CA MET A 155 -7.08 9.99 14.38
C MET A 155 -5.86 9.91 13.47
N TYR A 156 -4.70 9.52 13.99
CA TYR A 156 -3.50 9.32 13.19
C TYR A 156 -3.67 8.21 12.15
N ALA A 157 -4.34 7.10 12.48
CA ALA A 157 -4.64 6.03 11.52
C ALA A 157 -5.56 6.50 10.40
N VAL A 158 -6.59 7.31 10.72
CA VAL A 158 -7.46 7.92 9.71
C VAL A 158 -6.68 8.87 8.81
N ILE A 159 -5.83 9.73 9.38
CA ILE A 159 -4.98 10.66 8.61
C ILE A 159 -4.05 9.88 7.67
N ALA A 160 -3.42 8.80 8.15
CA ALA A 160 -2.59 7.94 7.33
C ALA A 160 -3.38 7.36 6.15
N ALA A 161 -4.56 6.78 6.42
CA ALA A 161 -5.43 6.23 5.37
C ALA A 161 -5.81 7.28 4.32
N LEU A 162 -6.18 8.49 4.76
CA LEU A 162 -6.52 9.62 3.89
C LEU A 162 -5.34 10.08 3.04
N ILE A 163 -4.15 10.21 3.62
CA ILE A 163 -2.93 10.59 2.88
C ILE A 163 -2.63 9.56 1.81
N TRP A 164 -2.62 8.27 2.17
CA TRP A 164 -2.28 7.20 1.25
C TRP A 164 -3.28 7.04 0.11
N SER A 165 -4.59 7.10 0.41
CA SER A 165 -5.63 7.03 -0.62
C SER A 165 -5.61 8.26 -1.52
N SER A 166 -5.38 9.45 -0.96
CA SER A 166 -5.30 10.70 -1.74
C SER A 166 -4.10 10.69 -2.66
N TYR A 167 -2.91 10.34 -2.16
CA TYR A 167 -1.70 10.16 -2.96
C TYR A 167 -1.93 9.18 -4.11
N SER A 168 -2.50 8.01 -3.81
CA SER A 168 -2.75 6.97 -4.80
C SER A 168 -3.68 7.46 -5.91
N VAL A 169 -4.78 8.15 -5.58
CA VAL A 169 -5.71 8.68 -6.59
C VAL A 169 -5.13 9.88 -7.35
N ILE A 170 -4.47 10.82 -6.66
CA ILE A 170 -3.86 12.00 -7.29
C ILE A 170 -2.75 11.59 -8.27
N SER A 171 -2.05 10.48 -8.01
CA SER A 171 -1.02 9.97 -8.93
C SER A 171 -1.53 9.75 -10.37
N ARG A 172 -2.82 9.46 -10.56
CA ARG A 172 -3.46 9.39 -11.89
C ARG A 172 -3.43 10.72 -12.63
N LYS A 173 -3.62 11.84 -11.94
CA LYS A 173 -3.51 13.19 -12.53
C LYS A 173 -2.06 13.52 -12.88
N LEU A 174 -1.11 12.80 -12.28
CA LEU A 174 0.33 12.88 -12.56
C LEU A 174 0.78 11.79 -13.55
N SER A 175 -0.10 11.23 -14.38
CA SER A 175 0.26 10.19 -15.38
C SER A 175 1.32 10.65 -16.39
N HIS A 176 1.41 11.96 -16.64
CA HIS A 176 2.47 12.58 -17.46
C HIS A 176 3.84 12.61 -16.76
N ILE A 177 3.89 12.42 -15.44
CA ILE A 177 5.13 12.33 -14.66
C ILE A 177 5.62 10.88 -14.67
N PRO A 178 6.84 10.61 -15.18
CA PRO A 178 7.35 9.24 -15.26
C PRO A 178 7.50 8.56 -13.89
N THR A 179 7.28 7.25 -13.83
CA THR A 179 7.39 6.46 -12.60
C THR A 179 8.80 6.49 -11.99
N TYR A 180 9.85 6.74 -12.77
CA TYR A 180 11.20 6.91 -12.20
C TYR A 180 11.29 8.08 -11.22
N SER A 181 10.35 9.04 -11.25
CA SER A 181 10.31 10.16 -10.30
C SER A 181 10.07 9.71 -8.86
N VAL A 182 9.45 8.54 -8.67
CA VAL A 182 9.30 7.89 -7.35
C VAL A 182 10.66 7.71 -6.66
N THR A 183 11.74 7.53 -7.43
CA THR A 183 13.12 7.49 -6.89
C THR A 183 13.44 8.71 -6.04
N GLY A 184 13.08 9.91 -6.51
CA GLY A 184 13.32 11.13 -5.76
C GLY A 184 12.51 11.15 -4.46
N PHE A 185 11.25 10.75 -4.52
CA PHE A 185 10.36 10.69 -3.37
C PHE A 185 10.86 9.67 -2.33
N CYS A 186 11.39 8.53 -2.77
CA CYS A 186 12.02 7.54 -1.91
C CYS A 186 13.27 8.10 -1.21
N ILE A 187 14.14 8.81 -1.93
CA ILE A 187 15.34 9.45 -1.35
C ILE A 187 14.92 10.46 -0.27
N ALA A 188 13.97 11.35 -0.58
CA ALA A 188 13.49 12.33 0.38
C ALA A 188 12.82 11.65 1.60
N THR A 189 12.04 10.59 1.37
CA THR A 189 11.41 9.80 2.45
C THR A 189 12.46 9.15 3.33
N ALA A 190 13.52 8.58 2.76
CA ALA A 190 14.61 7.97 3.52
C ALA A 190 15.32 8.98 4.42
N ILE A 191 15.58 10.19 3.90
CA ILE A 191 16.21 11.29 4.65
C ILE A 191 15.29 11.79 5.78
N LEU A 192 14.02 12.05 5.48
CA LEU A 192 13.06 12.53 6.48
C LEU A 192 12.81 11.48 7.57
N ALA A 193 12.69 10.22 7.20
CA ALA A 193 12.59 9.12 8.15
C ALA A 193 13.86 8.99 8.99
N PHE A 194 15.05 9.19 8.41
CA PHE A 194 16.29 9.22 9.18
C PHE A 194 16.31 10.34 10.22
N ILE A 195 15.85 11.54 9.83
CA ILE A 195 15.72 12.66 10.78
C ILE A 195 14.75 12.32 11.90
N CYS A 196 13.58 11.74 11.59
CA CYS A 196 12.63 11.30 12.60
C CYS A 196 13.19 10.19 13.51
N HIS A 197 13.97 9.27 12.95
CA HIS A 197 14.68 8.25 13.73
C HIS A 197 15.60 8.90 14.78
N LEU A 198 16.45 9.84 14.36
CA LEU A 198 17.36 10.54 15.28
C LEU A 198 16.62 11.36 16.36
N LEU A 199 15.41 11.84 16.08
CA LEU A 199 14.62 12.65 17.01
C LEU A 199 13.77 11.83 17.98
N PHE A 200 13.28 10.65 17.58
CA PHE A 200 12.22 9.93 18.29
C PHE A 200 12.55 8.48 18.64
N GLU A 201 13.70 7.96 18.22
CA GLU A 201 14.04 6.54 18.35
C GLU A 201 15.49 6.33 18.78
N THR A 202 15.74 5.16 19.37
CA THR A 202 17.09 4.71 19.73
C THR A 202 17.64 3.80 18.62
N THR A 203 18.83 4.10 18.11
CA THR A 203 19.44 3.29 17.04
C THR A 203 19.69 1.86 17.49
N VAL A 204 19.22 0.91 16.68
CA VAL A 204 19.54 -0.52 16.82
C VAL A 204 20.44 -0.92 15.67
N ILE A 205 21.60 -1.51 15.97
CA ILE A 205 22.49 -2.01 14.92
C ILE A 205 21.90 -3.33 14.40
N PRO A 206 21.54 -3.43 13.11
CA PRO A 206 20.91 -4.64 12.58
C PRO A 206 21.90 -5.81 12.56
N ASP A 207 21.45 -6.99 12.98
CA ASP A 207 22.16 -8.25 12.77
C ASP A 207 22.05 -8.74 11.31
N PHE A 208 22.69 -9.86 11.00
CA PHE A 208 22.70 -10.42 9.65
C PHE A 208 21.29 -10.72 9.10
N THR A 209 20.41 -11.29 9.92
CA THR A 209 19.03 -11.62 9.54
C THR A 209 18.21 -10.37 9.30
N GLN A 210 18.37 -9.37 10.17
CA GLN A 210 17.71 -8.08 10.05
C GLN A 210 18.20 -7.33 8.81
N ILE A 211 19.50 -7.34 8.49
CA ILE A 211 20.05 -6.73 7.27
C ILE A 211 19.41 -7.35 6.02
N ILE A 212 19.35 -8.68 5.92
CA ILE A 212 18.72 -9.36 4.79
C ILE A 212 17.25 -8.97 4.70
N SER A 213 16.53 -8.98 5.82
CA SER A 213 15.12 -8.62 5.89
C SER A 213 14.88 -7.19 5.42
N ILE A 214 15.71 -6.24 5.85
CA ILE A 214 15.66 -4.82 5.44
C ILE A 214 15.92 -4.69 3.93
N ILE A 215 16.89 -5.42 3.37
CA ILE A 215 17.16 -5.44 1.92
C ILE A 215 15.93 -5.97 1.16
N VAL A 216 15.36 -7.08 1.59
CA VAL A 216 14.17 -7.68 0.96
C VAL A 216 12.97 -6.74 1.06
N LEU A 217 12.76 -6.11 2.22
CA LEU A 217 11.71 -5.12 2.43
C LEU A 217 11.87 -3.91 1.50
N GLY A 218 13.09 -3.37 1.39
CA GLY A 218 13.39 -2.23 0.51
C GLY A 218 13.26 -2.55 -0.98
N LEU A 219 13.70 -3.74 -1.42
CA LEU A 219 13.54 -4.18 -2.81
C LEU A 219 12.10 -4.59 -3.14
N GLY A 220 11.32 -5.00 -2.14
CA GLY A 220 9.95 -5.48 -2.28
C GLY A 220 8.92 -4.56 -1.63
N PRO A 221 8.28 -4.97 -0.53
CA PRO A 221 7.04 -4.35 0.00
C PRO A 221 7.15 -2.90 0.47
N VAL A 222 8.30 -2.46 1.00
CA VAL A 222 8.46 -1.11 1.57
C VAL A 222 9.03 -0.13 0.55
N GLY A 223 9.62 -0.62 -0.54
CA GLY A 223 10.24 0.25 -1.55
C GLY A 223 9.81 -0.06 -2.97
N GLY A 224 10.24 -1.20 -3.49
CA GLY A 224 9.92 -1.66 -4.85
C GLY A 224 8.42 -1.61 -5.19
N ALA A 225 7.57 -1.96 -4.22
CA ALA A 225 6.11 -1.94 -4.33
C ALA A 225 5.57 -0.55 -4.72
N PHE A 226 6.18 0.54 -4.25
CA PHE A 226 5.72 1.89 -4.57
C PHE A 226 5.93 2.25 -6.04
N TYR A 227 6.97 1.73 -6.70
CA TYR A 227 7.17 1.94 -8.14
C TYR A 227 6.11 1.23 -8.97
N VAL A 228 5.85 -0.04 -8.65
CA VAL A 228 4.85 -0.83 -9.38
C VAL A 228 3.42 -0.36 -9.06
N TRP A 229 3.17 0.11 -7.85
CA TRP A 229 1.91 0.75 -7.47
C TRP A 229 1.70 2.07 -8.21
N ASP A 230 2.71 2.95 -8.27
CA ASP A 230 2.62 4.21 -9.03
C ASP A 230 2.30 3.94 -10.51
N TYR A 231 2.98 2.97 -11.13
CA TYR A 231 2.67 2.57 -12.49
C TYR A 231 1.23 2.05 -12.63
N GLY A 232 0.77 1.23 -11.68
CA GLY A 232 -0.60 0.70 -11.66
C GLY A 232 -1.65 1.79 -11.47
N MET A 233 -1.43 2.74 -10.57
CA MET A 233 -2.33 3.86 -10.33
C MET A 233 -2.37 4.84 -11.51
N LYS A 234 -1.30 4.97 -12.30
CA LYS A 234 -1.26 5.81 -13.51
C LYS A 234 -1.85 5.16 -14.74
N ASN A 235 -1.72 3.84 -14.90
CA ASN A 235 -2.04 3.14 -16.15
C ASN A 235 -3.20 2.13 -16.03
N GLY A 236 -3.49 1.62 -14.83
CA GLY A 236 -4.50 0.58 -14.58
C GLY A 236 -5.93 1.12 -14.43
N ASP A 237 -6.81 0.29 -13.87
CA ASP A 237 -8.15 0.65 -13.41
C ASP A 237 -8.10 0.83 -11.89
N ILE A 238 -8.20 2.08 -11.45
CA ILE A 238 -8.02 2.47 -10.04
C ILE A 238 -9.11 1.86 -9.16
N LYS A 239 -10.33 1.70 -9.67
CA LYS A 239 -11.45 1.15 -8.90
C LYS A 239 -11.23 -0.33 -8.64
N VAL A 240 -10.78 -1.05 -9.67
CA VAL A 240 -10.42 -2.46 -9.55
C VAL A 240 -9.23 -2.62 -8.61
N LEU A 241 -8.16 -1.85 -8.80
CA LEU A 241 -6.96 -1.94 -7.94
C LEU A 241 -7.25 -1.56 -6.49
N GLY A 242 -8.07 -0.53 -6.24
CA GLY A 242 -8.51 -0.15 -4.90
C GLY A 242 -9.32 -1.25 -4.22
N SER A 243 -10.22 -1.92 -4.93
CA SER A 243 -10.96 -3.06 -4.37
C SER A 243 -10.07 -4.29 -4.17
N LEU A 244 -9.18 -4.59 -5.12
CA LEU A 244 -8.26 -5.72 -5.03
C LEU A 244 -7.24 -5.56 -3.90
N ALA A 245 -6.96 -4.34 -3.44
CA ALA A 245 -6.05 -4.13 -2.33
C ALA A 245 -6.50 -4.81 -1.02
N TYR A 246 -7.79 -5.13 -0.86
CA TYR A 246 -8.26 -5.99 0.25
C TYR A 246 -7.76 -7.45 0.18
N PHE A 247 -7.19 -7.90 -0.94
CA PHE A 247 -6.43 -9.16 -0.96
C PHE A 247 -5.14 -9.11 -0.12
N THR A 248 -4.63 -7.92 0.22
CA THR A 248 -3.41 -7.79 1.03
C THR A 248 -3.52 -8.52 2.39
N PRO A 249 -4.52 -8.22 3.26
CA PRO A 249 -4.68 -8.96 4.51
C PRO A 249 -4.99 -10.43 4.27
N LEU A 250 -5.80 -10.76 3.26
CA LEU A 250 -6.16 -12.14 2.92
C LEU A 250 -4.94 -13.00 2.61
N LEU A 251 -4.08 -12.53 1.70
CA LEU A 251 -2.89 -13.24 1.26
C LEU A 251 -1.85 -13.30 2.37
N SER A 252 -1.73 -12.25 3.18
CA SER A 252 -0.88 -12.26 4.38
C SER A 252 -1.31 -13.35 5.36
N THR A 253 -2.61 -13.46 5.67
CA THR A 253 -3.13 -14.55 6.50
C THR A 253 -2.86 -15.92 5.88
N PHE A 254 -3.02 -16.07 4.56
CA PHE A 254 -2.74 -17.33 3.87
C PHE A 254 -1.26 -17.73 3.96
N ILE A 255 -0.34 -16.78 3.80
CA ILE A 255 1.10 -16.98 4.00
C ILE A 255 1.36 -17.51 5.42
N LEU A 256 0.77 -16.88 6.44
CA LEU A 256 0.92 -17.32 7.83
C LEU A 256 0.38 -18.74 8.06
N ILE A 257 -0.74 -19.11 7.45
CA ILE A 257 -1.28 -20.47 7.53
C ILE A 257 -0.33 -21.49 6.88
N VAL A 258 0.20 -21.19 5.69
CA VAL A 258 1.14 -22.07 4.98
C VAL A 258 2.41 -22.30 5.79
N PHE A 259 2.91 -21.27 6.48
CA PHE A 259 4.06 -21.38 7.39
C PHE A 259 3.69 -21.92 8.78
N SER A 260 2.48 -22.43 8.98
CA SER A 260 1.98 -22.97 10.26
C SER A 260 2.05 -22.00 11.44
N LEU A 261 1.99 -20.69 11.14
CA LEU A 261 1.93 -19.61 12.14
C LEU A 261 0.48 -19.20 12.48
N ALA A 262 -0.51 -19.71 11.73
CA ALA A 262 -1.93 -19.50 11.96
C ALA A 262 -2.75 -20.75 11.56
N VAL A 263 -3.93 -20.93 12.16
CA VAL A 263 -4.83 -22.05 11.86
C VAL A 263 -6.08 -21.54 11.15
N MET A 264 -6.46 -22.19 10.05
CA MET A 264 -7.71 -21.89 9.34
C MET A 264 -8.91 -22.11 10.27
N ASN A 265 -9.80 -21.12 10.34
CA ASN A 265 -11.03 -21.19 11.13
C ASN A 265 -12.21 -20.59 10.36
N GLN A 266 -13.41 -20.66 10.92
CA GLN A 266 -14.64 -20.17 10.28
C GLN A 266 -14.60 -18.67 10.00
N THR A 267 -13.99 -17.87 10.88
CA THR A 267 -13.83 -16.42 10.70
C THR A 267 -12.96 -16.10 9.50
N ILE A 268 -11.82 -16.79 9.35
CA ILE A 268 -10.92 -16.65 8.20
C ILE A 268 -11.65 -17.07 6.92
N ALA A 269 -12.36 -18.20 6.93
CA ALA A 269 -13.14 -18.66 5.77
C ALA A 269 -14.22 -17.65 5.34
N MET A 270 -14.94 -17.06 6.29
CA MET A 270 -15.93 -16.01 6.03
C MET A 270 -15.26 -14.75 5.46
N ALA A 271 -14.13 -14.34 6.01
CA ALA A 271 -13.38 -13.20 5.50
C ALA A 271 -12.88 -13.43 4.07
N CYS A 272 -12.36 -14.62 3.76
CA CYS A 272 -11.99 -15.03 2.41
C CYS A 272 -13.16 -14.87 1.45
N PHE A 273 -14.32 -15.39 1.84
CA PHE A 273 -15.54 -15.30 1.04
C PHE A 273 -15.93 -13.84 0.76
N LEU A 274 -15.96 -12.98 1.78
CA LEU A 274 -16.32 -11.57 1.64
C LEU A 274 -15.35 -10.81 0.73
N ILE A 275 -14.04 -11.01 0.90
CA ILE A 275 -13.01 -10.32 0.08
C ILE A 275 -13.09 -10.76 -1.39
N ILE A 276 -13.25 -12.07 -1.65
CA ILE A 276 -13.39 -12.60 -3.01
C ILE A 276 -14.68 -12.09 -3.64
N LEU A 277 -15.81 -12.19 -2.94
CA LEU A 277 -17.10 -11.72 -3.41
C LEU A 277 -17.07 -10.22 -3.71
N GLY A 278 -16.54 -9.41 -2.79
CA GLY A 278 -16.41 -7.97 -2.97
C GLY A 278 -15.58 -7.61 -4.21
N SER A 279 -14.48 -8.32 -4.42
CA SER A 279 -13.61 -8.12 -5.58
C SER A 279 -14.28 -8.50 -6.91
N LEU A 280 -15.06 -9.57 -6.93
CA LEU A 280 -15.87 -9.97 -8.09
C LEU A 280 -16.95 -8.93 -8.42
N ILE A 281 -17.64 -8.42 -7.39
CA ILE A 281 -18.67 -7.38 -7.53
C ILE A 281 -18.04 -6.09 -8.09
N SER A 282 -16.91 -5.64 -7.53
CA SER A 282 -16.22 -4.43 -7.98
C SER A 282 -15.66 -4.58 -9.40
N SER A 283 -15.17 -5.77 -9.75
CA SER A 283 -14.58 -6.07 -11.07
C SER A 283 -15.60 -6.38 -12.17
N LYS A 284 -16.91 -6.28 -11.90
CA LYS A 284 -17.99 -6.68 -12.81
C LYS A 284 -17.82 -6.13 -14.23
N GLU A 285 -17.57 -4.84 -14.40
CA GLU A 285 -17.40 -4.23 -15.73
C GLU A 285 -16.15 -4.72 -16.46
N SER A 286 -15.05 -4.85 -15.74
CA SER A 286 -13.78 -5.32 -16.31
C SER A 286 -13.90 -6.77 -16.78
N ILE A 287 -14.61 -7.61 -16.02
CA ILE A 287 -14.94 -8.99 -16.40
C ILE A 287 -15.86 -9.02 -17.62
N GLN A 288 -16.93 -8.22 -17.64
CA GLN A 288 -17.85 -8.15 -18.78
C GLN A 288 -17.13 -7.73 -20.07
N LYS A 289 -16.28 -6.69 -20.01
CA LYS A 289 -15.46 -6.24 -21.14
C LYS A 289 -14.49 -7.32 -21.62
N MET A 290 -13.95 -8.15 -20.71
CA MET A 290 -13.08 -9.26 -21.06
C MET A 290 -13.84 -10.40 -21.76
N LEU A 291 -15.00 -10.78 -21.23
CA LEU A 291 -15.83 -11.86 -21.78
C LEU A 291 -16.40 -11.52 -23.16
N ALA A 292 -16.88 -10.27 -23.35
CA ALA A 292 -17.38 -9.81 -24.64
C ALA A 292 -16.33 -9.94 -25.75
N ARG A 293 -15.04 -9.75 -25.43
CA ARG A 293 -13.95 -9.88 -26.41
C ARG A 293 -13.59 -11.32 -26.75
N ARG A 294 -13.66 -12.23 -25.77
CA ARG A 294 -13.44 -13.66 -26.04
C ARG A 294 -14.50 -14.23 -26.99
N LYS A 295 -15.70 -13.67 -27.00
CA LYS A 295 -16.76 -14.04 -27.95
C LYS A 295 -16.60 -13.41 -29.34
N ALA A 296 -15.75 -12.38 -29.47
CA ALA A 296 -15.52 -11.66 -30.73
C ALA A 296 -14.22 -12.08 -31.46
N LYS A 297 -13.45 -12.98 -30.86
CA LYS A 297 -12.32 -13.69 -31.47
C LYS A 297 -12.74 -15.12 -31.77
#